data_AF-A0A109B8R8-F1
#
_entry.id   AF-A0A109B8R8-F1
#
_cell.length_a   1.000
_cell.length_b   1.000
_cell.length_c   1.000
_cell.angle_alpha   90.00
_cell.angle_beta   90.00
_cell.angle_gamma   90.00
#
_symmetry.space_group_name_H-M   'P 1'
#
loop_
_entity.id
_entity.type
_entity.pdbx_description
1 polymer ?
#
loop_
_entity_poly.entity_id
_entity_poly.type
_entity_poly.pdbx_seq_one_letter_code
_entity_poly.pdbx_strand_id
1 'polypeptide(L)'
;MIDQSTIKGRLVAAAIRLAAQSPWRDVTLTDIANSAGVSLVDLRNTFSSKGEVIAAFVRMIDDEVLAQTQFTQRGRAQTTEDGAPSQTSPRDALFEVIMARFDALGPYKAALRSIADSWTLDPAIAAAVARSQVWMLRAAGIGADGVEGRLRAGGLTGVYASVYRTWLTDDDPGLGKTMAVLDRRLRRGENVLKQADSAFGKLCGFARSCRGAVQRRSTTRDKAAANRTDEPTADDMENIPPGALS
;
A
#
# COMPACT_ATOMS: atom_id res chain seq x y z
N MET A 1 19.66 -1.55 -14.39
CA MET A 1 20.97 -0.87 -14.61
C MET A 1 20.76 0.62 -14.91
N ILE A 2 21.51 1.53 -14.25
CA ILE A 2 21.37 2.98 -14.44
C ILE A 2 21.85 3.40 -15.84
N ASP A 3 20.96 3.99 -16.65
CA ASP A 3 21.28 4.51 -17.99
C ASP A 3 22.11 5.81 -17.92
N GLN A 4 23.41 5.72 -18.19
CA GLN A 4 24.35 6.85 -18.12
C GLN A 4 24.42 7.68 -19.42
N SER A 5 23.61 7.37 -20.45
CA SER A 5 23.53 8.22 -21.65
C SER A 5 22.89 9.59 -21.33
N THR A 6 22.02 9.65 -20.33
CA THR A 6 21.33 10.86 -19.89
C THR A 6 22.09 11.62 -18.79
N ILE A 7 21.93 12.95 -18.73
CA ILE A 7 22.46 13.78 -17.63
C ILE A 7 21.97 13.25 -16.27
N LYS A 8 20.66 13.00 -16.17
CA LYS A 8 20.01 12.46 -14.97
C LYS A 8 20.66 11.15 -14.51
N GLY A 9 20.89 10.21 -15.42
CA GLY A 9 21.48 8.93 -15.08
C GLY A 9 22.95 9.03 -14.69
N ARG A 10 23.74 9.89 -15.33
CA ARG A 10 25.13 10.16 -14.89
C ARG A 10 25.19 10.73 -13.47
N LEU A 11 24.33 11.70 -13.16
CA LEU A 11 24.23 12.28 -11.81
C LEU A 11 23.83 11.23 -10.76
N VAL A 12 22.86 10.37 -11.06
CA VAL A 12 22.45 9.28 -10.16
C VAL A 12 23.57 8.26 -9.98
N ALA A 13 24.21 7.82 -11.07
CA ALA A 13 25.33 6.86 -11.01
C ALA A 13 26.51 7.43 -10.19
N ALA A 14 26.84 8.71 -10.38
CA ALA A 14 27.87 9.40 -9.62
C ALA A 14 27.53 9.46 -8.13
N ALA A 15 26.29 9.83 -7.77
CA ALA A 15 25.86 9.87 -6.38
C ALA A 15 25.95 8.50 -5.68
N ILE A 16 25.50 7.43 -6.34
CA ILE A 16 25.58 6.07 -5.81
C ILE A 16 27.03 5.63 -5.65
N ARG A 17 27.89 5.92 -6.64
CA ARG A 17 29.33 5.62 -6.56
C ARG A 17 30.00 6.33 -5.39
N LEU A 18 29.75 7.65 -5.23
CA LEU A 18 30.31 8.44 -4.13
C LEU A 18 29.81 7.94 -2.77
N ALA A 19 28.53 7.62 -2.66
CA ALA A 19 27.94 7.05 -1.45
C ALA A 19 28.56 5.70 -1.06
N ALA A 20 29.00 4.89 -2.03
CA ALA A 20 29.69 3.62 -1.76
C ALA A 20 31.13 3.82 -1.25
N GLN A 21 31.76 4.95 -1.57
CA GLN A 21 33.17 5.24 -1.28
C GLN A 21 33.37 6.06 0.00
N SER A 22 32.40 6.90 0.35
CA SER A 22 32.48 7.85 1.45
C SER A 22 31.17 7.94 2.23
N PRO A 23 31.19 8.42 3.49
CA PRO A 23 29.97 8.67 4.24
C PRO A 23 29.04 9.63 3.50
N TRP A 24 27.77 9.25 3.31
CA TRP A 24 26.80 10.03 2.51
C TRP A 24 26.58 11.46 3.01
N ARG A 25 26.77 11.69 4.31
CA ARG A 25 26.70 13.03 4.91
C ARG A 25 27.75 13.99 4.35
N ASP A 26 28.92 13.48 3.96
CA ASP A 26 30.06 14.28 3.49
C ASP A 26 30.01 14.52 1.98
N VAL A 27 29.23 13.73 1.22
CA VAL A 27 29.03 13.92 -0.22
C VAL A 27 28.21 15.19 -0.47
N THR A 28 28.69 16.08 -1.35
CA THR A 28 27.98 17.30 -1.75
C THR A 28 27.38 17.19 -3.16
N LEU A 29 26.46 18.10 -3.51
CA LEU A 29 25.96 18.21 -4.89
C LEU A 29 27.07 18.58 -5.88
N THR A 30 28.05 19.37 -5.45
CA THR A 30 29.22 19.73 -6.25
C THR A 30 30.08 18.51 -6.55
N ASP A 31 30.31 17.63 -5.56
CA ASP A 31 31.04 16.37 -5.77
C ASP A 31 30.32 15.47 -6.78
N ILE A 32 28.98 15.38 -6.67
CA ILE A 32 28.15 14.61 -7.60
C ILE A 32 28.27 15.17 -9.03
N ALA A 33 28.17 16.49 -9.20
CA ALA A 33 28.31 17.15 -10.50
C ALA A 33 29.68 16.89 -11.13
N ASN A 34 30.75 17.13 -10.36
CA ASN A 34 32.13 16.92 -10.79
C ASN A 34 32.39 15.45 -11.16
N SER A 35 31.95 14.52 -10.31
CA SER A 35 32.11 13.08 -10.55
C SER A 35 31.28 12.58 -11.74
N ALA A 36 30.19 13.27 -12.09
CA ALA A 36 29.37 12.97 -13.28
C ALA A 36 29.87 13.64 -14.57
N GLY A 37 30.85 14.56 -14.48
CA GLY A 37 31.26 15.40 -15.61
C GLY A 37 30.14 16.33 -16.09
N VAL A 38 29.28 16.79 -15.18
CA VAL A 38 28.10 17.62 -15.47
C VAL A 38 28.27 18.98 -14.79
N SER A 39 27.84 20.07 -15.44
CA SER A 39 27.91 21.40 -14.84
C SER A 39 26.96 21.53 -13.64
N LEU A 40 27.29 22.41 -12.68
CA LEU A 40 26.41 22.66 -11.53
C LEU A 40 25.06 23.25 -11.96
N VAL A 41 25.02 24.00 -13.08
CA VAL A 41 23.79 24.54 -13.67
C VAL A 41 22.88 23.40 -14.17
N ASP A 42 23.46 22.43 -14.90
CA ASP A 42 22.70 21.26 -15.38
C ASP A 42 22.21 20.39 -14.22
N LEU A 43 23.04 20.21 -13.17
CA LEU A 43 22.60 19.55 -11.95
C LEU A 43 21.42 20.30 -11.34
N ARG A 44 21.52 21.62 -11.15
CA ARG A 44 20.47 22.44 -10.53
C ARG A 44 19.16 22.41 -11.31
N ASN A 45 19.23 22.31 -12.64
CA ASN A 45 18.09 22.14 -13.53
C ASN A 45 17.48 20.73 -13.46
N THR A 46 18.27 19.72 -13.07
CA THR A 46 17.83 18.32 -12.98
C THR A 46 17.30 17.95 -11.59
N PHE A 47 17.98 18.42 -10.53
CA PHE A 47 17.71 18.09 -9.14
C PHE A 47 17.90 19.29 -8.22
N SER A 48 17.01 19.43 -7.25
CA SER A 48 17.04 20.49 -6.24
C SER A 48 17.76 20.08 -4.95
N SER A 49 17.97 18.78 -4.72
CA SER A 49 18.61 18.26 -3.51
C SER A 49 19.25 16.88 -3.70
N LYS A 50 20.12 16.46 -2.76
CA LYS A 50 20.65 15.09 -2.70
C LYS A 50 19.53 14.05 -2.62
N GLY A 51 18.48 14.34 -1.85
CA GLY A 51 17.30 13.50 -1.73
C GLY A 51 16.59 13.25 -3.03
N GLU A 52 16.50 14.25 -3.91
CA GLU A 52 15.88 14.09 -5.23
C GLU A 52 16.69 13.17 -6.15
N VAL A 53 18.02 13.19 -6.04
CA VAL A 53 18.91 12.26 -6.76
C VAL A 53 18.61 10.83 -6.32
N ILE A 54 18.55 10.57 -5.01
CA ILE A 54 18.23 9.24 -4.49
C ILE A 54 16.77 8.85 -4.79
N ALA A 55 15.84 9.79 -4.75
CA ALA A 55 14.46 9.54 -5.17
C ALA A 55 14.38 9.13 -6.65
N ALA A 56 15.25 9.68 -7.52
CA ALA A 56 15.36 9.26 -8.91
C ALA A 56 15.96 7.86 -9.04
N PHE A 57 16.96 7.51 -8.22
CA PHE A 57 17.47 6.15 -8.13
C PHE A 57 16.38 5.15 -7.74
N VAL A 58 15.58 5.45 -6.72
CA VAL A 58 14.44 4.60 -6.30
C VAL A 58 13.49 4.33 -7.47
N ARG A 59 13.18 5.36 -8.27
CA ARG A 59 12.33 5.19 -9.47
C ARG A 59 12.97 4.30 -10.53
N MET A 60 14.29 4.44 -10.78
CA MET A 60 15.00 3.60 -11.74
C MET A 60 14.99 2.12 -11.31
N ILE A 61 15.10 1.84 -10.01
CA ILE A 61 14.97 0.47 -9.47
C ILE A 61 13.54 -0.03 -9.62
N ASP A 62 12.53 0.80 -9.33
CA ASP A 62 11.14 0.42 -9.53
C ASP A 62 10.89 0.07 -11.01
N ASP A 63 11.37 0.89 -11.96
CA ASP A 63 11.23 0.64 -13.40
C ASP A 63 11.88 -0.68 -13.82
N GLU A 64 13.05 -1.01 -13.28
CA GLU A 64 13.75 -2.29 -13.51
C GLU A 64 12.96 -3.49 -12.98
N VAL A 65 12.42 -3.39 -11.76
CA VAL A 65 11.58 -4.45 -11.16
C VAL A 65 10.28 -4.64 -11.93
N LEU A 66 9.65 -3.54 -12.36
CA LEU A 66 8.43 -3.58 -13.18
C LEU A 66 8.71 -4.26 -14.53
N ALA A 67 9.82 -3.92 -15.18
CA ALA A 67 10.23 -4.57 -16.42
C ALA A 67 10.43 -6.08 -16.22
N GLN A 68 11.15 -6.50 -15.17
CA GLN A 68 11.39 -7.92 -14.88
C GLN A 68 10.10 -8.70 -14.59
N THR A 69 9.26 -8.17 -13.72
CA THR A 69 8.03 -8.84 -13.25
C THR A 69 6.94 -8.92 -14.33
N GLN A 70 6.87 -7.94 -15.25
CA GLN A 70 5.96 -7.98 -16.40
C GLN A 70 6.23 -9.20 -17.31
N PHE A 71 7.50 -9.60 -17.48
CA PHE A 71 7.84 -10.80 -18.24
C PHE A 71 7.45 -12.08 -17.49
N THR A 72 7.64 -12.12 -16.16
CA THR A 72 7.30 -13.29 -15.34
C THR A 72 5.79 -13.53 -15.27
N GLN A 73 4.97 -12.48 -15.15
CA GLN A 73 3.50 -12.64 -15.09
C GLN A 73 2.89 -13.16 -16.40
N ARG A 74 3.45 -12.78 -17.57
CA ARG A 74 3.01 -13.30 -18.86
C ARG A 74 3.29 -14.80 -19.02
N GLY A 75 4.31 -15.33 -18.35
CA GLY A 75 4.64 -16.76 -18.33
C GLY A 75 3.89 -17.56 -17.28
N ARG A 76 3.26 -16.90 -16.29
CA ARG A 76 2.61 -17.53 -15.12
C ARG A 76 1.19 -18.02 -15.34
N ALA A 77 0.67 -17.96 -16.56
CA ALA A 77 -0.44 -18.80 -16.98
C ALA A 77 0.04 -20.27 -17.06
N GLN A 78 0.49 -20.81 -15.93
CA GLN A 78 0.96 -22.19 -15.81
C GLN A 78 -0.26 -23.04 -15.47
N THR A 79 -0.71 -23.79 -16.46
CA THR A 79 -1.66 -24.88 -16.29
C THR A 79 -1.06 -25.89 -15.32
N THR A 80 -1.75 -26.19 -14.23
CA THR A 80 -1.40 -27.34 -13.39
C THR A 80 -1.57 -28.64 -14.20
N GLU A 81 -0.96 -29.75 -13.75
CA GLU A 81 -1.14 -31.08 -14.38
C GLU A 81 -2.64 -31.47 -14.50
N ASP A 82 -3.51 -30.87 -13.67
CA ASP A 82 -4.97 -31.07 -13.66
C ASP A 82 -5.75 -30.08 -14.53
N GLY A 83 -5.08 -29.22 -15.33
CA GLY A 83 -5.77 -28.26 -16.20
C GLY A 83 -6.30 -27.00 -15.49
N ALA A 84 -6.14 -26.89 -14.16
CA ALA A 84 -6.60 -25.74 -13.39
C ALA A 84 -5.55 -24.61 -13.39
N PRO A 85 -5.94 -23.32 -13.47
CA PRO A 85 -5.01 -22.22 -13.34
C PRO A 85 -4.40 -22.21 -11.93
N SER A 86 -3.07 -22.33 -11.83
CA SER A 86 -2.36 -22.16 -10.56
C SER A 86 -2.45 -20.68 -10.15
N GLN A 87 -3.39 -20.35 -9.27
CA GLN A 87 -3.47 -19.00 -8.71
C GLN A 87 -2.36 -18.84 -7.66
N THR A 88 -1.26 -18.20 -8.04
CA THR A 88 -0.24 -17.75 -7.07
C THR A 88 -0.90 -16.84 -6.05
N SER A 89 -0.72 -17.10 -4.76
CA SER A 89 -1.37 -16.26 -3.75
C SER A 89 -0.84 -14.81 -3.85
N PRO A 90 -1.65 -13.78 -3.58
CA PRO A 90 -1.19 -12.39 -3.60
C PRO A 90 0.04 -12.13 -2.73
N ARG A 91 0.16 -12.88 -1.62
CA ARG A 91 1.31 -12.84 -0.73
C ARG A 91 2.57 -13.36 -1.42
N ASP A 92 2.49 -14.50 -2.09
CA ASP A 92 3.65 -15.11 -2.74
C ASP A 92 4.09 -14.26 -3.94
N ALA A 93 3.14 -13.69 -4.70
CA ALA A 93 3.44 -12.71 -5.74
C ALA A 93 4.14 -11.46 -5.19
N LEU A 94 3.68 -10.92 -4.07
CA LEU A 94 4.32 -9.78 -3.42
C LEU A 94 5.70 -10.12 -2.85
N PHE A 95 5.87 -11.32 -2.29
CA PHE A 95 7.17 -11.80 -1.82
C PHE A 95 8.20 -11.77 -2.95
N GLU A 96 7.86 -12.33 -4.10
CA GLU A 96 8.75 -12.38 -5.26
C GLU A 96 9.09 -10.99 -5.80
N VAL A 97 8.12 -10.08 -5.92
CA VAL A 97 8.36 -8.71 -6.37
C VAL A 97 9.33 -8.00 -5.43
N ILE A 98 9.17 -8.17 -4.12
CA ILE A 98 10.07 -7.55 -3.13
C ILE A 98 11.46 -8.20 -3.15
N MET A 99 11.57 -9.51 -3.38
CA MET A 99 12.87 -10.17 -3.56
C MET A 99 13.58 -9.71 -4.83
N ALA A 100 12.88 -9.66 -5.97
CA ALA A 100 13.43 -9.13 -7.23
C ALA A 100 13.95 -7.70 -7.06
N ARG A 101 13.27 -6.89 -6.23
CA ARG A 101 13.75 -5.57 -5.87
C ARG A 101 15.04 -5.60 -5.05
N PHE A 102 15.16 -6.47 -4.07
CA PHE A 102 16.40 -6.61 -3.31
C PHE A 102 17.57 -7.11 -4.17
N ASP A 103 17.28 -7.99 -5.13
CA ASP A 103 18.28 -8.44 -6.11
C ASP A 103 18.76 -7.27 -6.98
N ALA A 104 17.84 -6.44 -7.49
CA ALA A 104 18.17 -5.23 -8.24
C ALA A 104 18.95 -4.18 -7.41
N LEU A 105 18.71 -4.11 -6.10
CA LEU A 105 19.45 -3.25 -5.18
C LEU A 105 20.82 -3.81 -4.78
N GLY A 106 21.04 -5.13 -4.93
CA GLY A 106 22.24 -5.86 -4.53
C GLY A 106 23.55 -5.17 -4.89
N PRO A 107 23.78 -4.80 -6.17
CA PRO A 107 25.01 -4.13 -6.61
C PRO A 107 25.28 -2.78 -5.92
N TYR A 108 24.27 -2.17 -5.30
CA TYR A 108 24.33 -0.84 -4.71
C TYR A 108 24.33 -0.88 -3.17
N LYS A 109 24.39 -2.06 -2.55
CA LYS A 109 24.24 -2.26 -1.10
C LYS A 109 25.20 -1.41 -0.25
N ALA A 110 26.45 -1.26 -0.68
CA ALA A 110 27.44 -0.43 0.03
C ALA A 110 27.02 1.06 0.09
N ALA A 111 26.57 1.61 -1.03
CA ALA A 111 26.05 2.98 -1.10
C ALA A 111 24.81 3.15 -0.22
N LEU A 112 23.90 2.17 -0.28
CA LEU A 112 22.65 2.16 0.46
C LEU A 112 22.86 2.08 1.98
N ARG A 113 23.90 1.37 2.43
CA ARG A 113 24.32 1.34 3.84
C ARG A 113 24.80 2.73 4.29
N SER A 114 25.70 3.35 3.52
CA SER A 114 26.19 4.72 3.79
C SER A 114 25.05 5.76 3.83
N ILE A 115 24.08 5.66 2.93
CA ILE A 115 22.89 6.52 2.92
C ILE A 115 22.00 6.26 4.15
N ALA A 116 21.77 5.00 4.51
CA ALA A 116 20.94 4.64 5.66
C ALA A 116 21.56 5.02 7.01
N ASP A 117 22.90 5.02 7.09
CA ASP A 117 23.65 5.45 8.28
C ASP A 117 23.65 6.98 8.45
N SER A 118 23.17 7.73 7.45
CA SER A 118 22.99 9.16 7.59
C SER A 118 21.82 9.47 8.54
N TRP A 119 22.11 10.28 9.56
CA TRP A 119 21.18 10.82 10.54
C TRP A 119 20.01 11.66 10.00
N THR A 120 20.05 12.08 8.72
CA THR A 120 19.04 12.95 8.12
C THR A 120 17.98 12.13 7.39
N LEU A 121 16.76 12.11 7.94
CA LEU A 121 15.60 11.60 7.23
C LEU A 121 15.20 12.59 6.13
N ASP A 122 15.59 12.30 4.89
CA ASP A 122 15.25 13.15 3.74
C ASP A 122 13.79 12.90 3.29
N PRO A 123 12.92 13.92 3.30
CA PRO A 123 11.51 13.78 2.90
C PRO A 123 11.32 13.31 1.46
N ALA A 124 12.20 13.69 0.53
CA ALA A 124 12.10 13.29 -0.87
C ALA A 124 12.36 11.79 -1.02
N ILE A 125 13.30 11.24 -0.25
CA ILE A 125 13.58 9.80 -0.20
C ILE A 125 12.38 9.07 0.41
N ALA A 126 11.88 9.53 1.56
CA ALA A 126 10.74 8.91 2.23
C ALA A 126 9.48 8.88 1.33
N ALA A 127 9.19 9.99 0.65
CA ALA A 127 8.07 10.07 -0.29
C ALA A 127 8.26 9.19 -1.53
N ALA A 128 9.49 9.04 -2.02
CA ALA A 128 9.80 8.14 -3.13
C ALA A 128 9.61 6.67 -2.72
N VAL A 129 10.12 6.27 -1.55
CA VAL A 129 9.96 4.91 -1.02
C VAL A 129 8.49 4.59 -0.76
N ALA A 130 7.71 5.52 -0.21
CA ALA A 130 6.28 5.30 0.02
C ALA A 130 5.50 5.12 -1.30
N ARG A 131 5.77 5.97 -2.30
CA ARG A 131 5.16 5.84 -3.64
C ARG A 131 5.56 4.55 -4.35
N SER A 132 6.82 4.13 -4.18
CA SER A 132 7.33 2.88 -4.73
C SER A 132 6.50 1.67 -4.28
N GLN A 133 5.99 1.66 -3.04
CA GLN A 133 5.17 0.53 -2.56
C GLN A 133 3.85 0.36 -3.32
N VAL A 134 3.28 1.45 -3.84
CA VAL A 134 2.10 1.38 -4.72
C VAL A 134 2.44 0.61 -5.99
N TRP A 135 3.63 0.83 -6.56
CA TRP A 135 4.10 0.12 -7.75
C TRP A 135 4.42 -1.34 -7.46
N MET A 136 5.01 -1.65 -6.30
CA MET A 136 5.27 -3.03 -5.90
C MET A 136 3.97 -3.83 -5.72
N LEU A 137 2.92 -3.22 -5.14
CA LEU A 137 1.60 -3.84 -5.06
C LEU A 137 1.02 -4.11 -6.45
N ARG A 138 1.12 -3.13 -7.36
CA ARG A 138 0.63 -3.29 -8.74
C ARG A 138 1.39 -4.37 -9.51
N ALA A 139 2.71 -4.44 -9.34
CA ALA A 139 3.55 -5.51 -9.88
C ALA A 139 3.17 -6.89 -9.34
N ALA A 140 2.67 -6.97 -8.10
CA ALA A 140 2.15 -8.20 -7.51
C ALA A 140 0.70 -8.52 -7.94
N GLY A 141 0.08 -7.70 -8.81
CA GLY A 141 -1.34 -7.83 -9.18
C GLY A 141 -2.31 -7.42 -8.08
N ILE A 142 -1.85 -6.72 -7.05
CA ILE A 142 -2.67 -6.27 -5.92
C ILE A 142 -3.19 -4.86 -6.19
N GLY A 143 -4.50 -4.69 -6.09
CA GLY A 143 -5.17 -3.39 -6.22
C GLY A 143 -4.64 -2.37 -5.21
N ALA A 144 -4.17 -1.23 -5.72
CA ALA A 144 -3.58 -0.15 -4.94
C ALA A 144 -4.35 1.17 -5.06
N ASP A 145 -5.60 1.12 -5.50
CA ASP A 145 -6.45 2.29 -5.72
C ASP A 145 -7.37 2.58 -4.51
N GLY A 146 -7.84 3.82 -4.41
CA GLY A 146 -8.73 4.27 -3.33
C GLY A 146 -8.07 4.31 -1.94
N VAL A 147 -8.90 4.43 -0.91
CA VAL A 147 -8.46 4.52 0.51
C VAL A 147 -7.81 3.20 0.95
N GLU A 148 -8.40 2.08 0.56
CA GLU A 148 -7.91 0.74 0.88
C GLU A 148 -6.52 0.49 0.27
N GLY A 149 -6.31 0.89 -0.99
CA GLY A 149 -5.01 0.84 -1.64
C GLY A 149 -3.94 1.66 -0.93
N ARG A 150 -4.29 2.87 -0.46
CA ARG A 150 -3.38 3.70 0.36
C ARG A 150 -3.03 3.05 1.69
N LEU A 151 -3.99 2.40 2.35
CA LEU A 151 -3.73 1.65 3.58
C LEU A 151 -2.79 0.47 3.35
N ARG A 152 -3.01 -0.31 2.26
CA ARG A 152 -2.11 -1.39 1.85
C ARG A 152 -0.70 -0.88 1.56
N ALA A 153 -0.56 0.21 0.80
CA ALA A 153 0.73 0.82 0.49
C ALA A 153 1.45 1.34 1.74
N GLY A 154 0.72 1.96 2.68
CA GLY A 154 1.27 2.39 3.97
C GLY A 154 1.75 1.23 4.82
N GLY A 155 0.95 0.17 4.94
CA GLY A 155 1.33 -1.07 5.63
C GLY A 155 2.57 -1.72 5.01
N LEU A 156 2.61 -1.82 3.67
CA LEU A 156 3.76 -2.34 2.95
C LEU A 156 5.00 -1.47 3.14
N THR A 157 4.87 -0.15 3.24
CA THR A 157 5.99 0.75 3.53
C THR A 157 6.64 0.40 4.87
N GLY A 158 5.84 0.14 5.90
CA GLY A 158 6.36 -0.28 7.21
C GLY A 158 7.03 -1.67 7.18
N VAL A 159 6.44 -2.63 6.46
CA VAL A 159 7.03 -3.96 6.25
C VAL A 159 8.36 -3.84 5.50
N TYR A 160 8.38 -3.14 4.36
CA TYR A 160 9.55 -2.94 3.53
C TYR A 160 10.68 -2.28 4.31
N ALA A 161 10.41 -1.20 5.06
CA ALA A 161 11.41 -0.53 5.89
C ALA A 161 12.05 -1.49 6.92
N SER A 162 11.25 -2.37 7.54
CA SER A 162 11.79 -3.38 8.46
C SER A 162 12.66 -4.42 7.77
N VAL A 163 12.23 -4.91 6.59
CA VAL A 163 12.98 -5.94 5.85
C VAL A 163 14.26 -5.35 5.26
N TYR A 164 14.19 -4.12 4.72
CA TYR A 164 15.32 -3.39 4.18
C TYR A 164 16.45 -3.21 5.21
N ARG A 165 16.12 -2.93 6.47
CA ARG A 165 17.13 -2.88 7.56
C ARG A 165 17.83 -4.22 7.77
N THR A 166 17.08 -5.33 7.76
CA THR A 166 17.66 -6.67 7.83
C THR A 166 18.57 -6.92 6.63
N TRP A 167 18.06 -6.67 5.42
CA TRP A 167 18.76 -6.87 4.16
C TRP A 167 20.09 -6.11 4.10
N LEU A 168 20.13 -4.86 4.56
CA LEU A 168 21.36 -4.07 4.64
C LEU A 168 22.46 -4.73 5.47
N THR A 169 22.14 -5.64 6.38
CA THR A 169 23.10 -6.37 7.24
C THR A 169 23.22 -7.86 6.88
N ASP A 170 22.45 -8.34 5.91
CA ASP A 170 22.41 -9.74 5.52
C ASP A 170 23.39 -10.02 4.39
N ASP A 171 24.64 -10.36 4.74
CA ASP A 171 25.72 -10.57 3.77
C ASP A 171 25.80 -12.02 3.25
N ASP A 172 24.82 -12.86 3.57
CA ASP A 172 24.65 -14.19 3.00
C ASP A 172 24.22 -14.09 1.52
N PRO A 173 24.93 -14.73 0.57
CA PRO A 173 24.52 -14.78 -0.84
C PRO A 173 23.08 -15.24 -1.07
N GLY A 174 22.56 -16.11 -0.20
CA GLY A 174 21.19 -16.62 -0.29
C GLY A 174 20.12 -15.74 0.34
N LEU A 175 20.50 -14.63 0.99
CA LEU A 175 19.59 -13.71 1.69
C LEU A 175 18.64 -14.40 2.69
N GLY A 176 19.06 -15.51 3.30
CA GLY A 176 18.19 -16.37 4.08
C GLY A 176 17.51 -15.66 5.26
N LYS A 177 18.22 -14.73 5.92
CA LYS A 177 17.64 -13.92 7.01
C LYS A 177 16.61 -12.94 6.48
N THR A 178 16.90 -12.28 5.36
CA THR A 178 16.01 -11.34 4.70
C THR A 178 14.72 -12.04 4.25
N MET A 179 14.83 -13.20 3.61
CA MET A 179 13.69 -14.02 3.17
C MET A 179 12.80 -14.41 4.34
N ALA A 180 13.38 -14.90 5.44
CA ALA A 180 12.63 -15.29 6.64
C ALA A 180 11.89 -14.12 7.29
N VAL A 181 12.53 -12.94 7.35
CA VAL A 181 11.89 -11.72 7.88
C VAL A 181 10.77 -11.26 6.96
N LEU A 182 10.97 -11.29 5.63
CA LEU A 182 9.96 -10.92 4.65
C LEU A 182 8.72 -11.83 4.75
N ASP A 183 8.90 -13.16 4.69
CA ASP A 183 7.80 -14.14 4.78
C ASP A 183 7.00 -13.92 6.08
N ARG A 184 7.67 -13.82 7.22
CA ARG A 184 7.02 -13.59 8.52
C ARG A 184 6.21 -12.29 8.53
N ARG A 185 6.73 -11.21 7.95
CA ARG A 185 6.07 -9.89 7.95
C ARG A 185 4.86 -9.88 7.01
N LEU A 186 4.98 -10.49 5.83
CA LEU A 186 3.89 -10.59 4.87
C LEU A 186 2.74 -11.48 5.40
N ARG A 187 3.05 -12.64 5.99
CA ARG A 187 2.04 -13.49 6.66
C ARG A 187 1.29 -12.74 7.75
N ARG A 188 1.99 -11.94 8.55
CA ARG A 188 1.37 -11.11 9.58
C ARG A 188 0.44 -10.05 8.96
N GLY A 189 0.88 -9.37 7.89
CA GLY A 189 0.06 -8.38 7.18
C GLY A 189 -1.21 -8.98 6.61
N GLU A 190 -1.12 -10.16 5.97
CA GLU A 190 -2.27 -10.90 5.44
C GLU A 190 -3.29 -11.24 6.55
N ASN A 191 -2.82 -11.72 7.71
CA ASN A 191 -3.70 -12.04 8.84
C ASN A 191 -4.40 -10.80 9.41
N VAL A 192 -3.70 -9.67 9.49
CA VAL A 192 -4.30 -8.40 9.94
C VAL A 192 -5.39 -7.92 8.99
N LEU A 193 -5.18 -8.02 7.68
CA LEU A 193 -6.19 -7.68 6.68
C LEU A 193 -7.42 -8.60 6.78
N LYS A 194 -7.23 -9.92 6.86
CA LYS A 194 -8.34 -10.88 7.04
C LYS A 194 -9.16 -10.61 8.31
N GLN A 195 -8.50 -10.22 9.40
CA GLN A 195 -9.18 -9.86 10.65
C GLN A 195 -9.93 -8.53 10.53
N ALA A 196 -9.34 -7.54 9.86
CA ALA A 196 -10.00 -6.27 9.60
C ALA A 196 -11.25 -6.45 8.75
N ASP A 197 -11.18 -7.21 7.65
CA ASP A 197 -12.34 -7.50 6.79
C ASP A 197 -13.46 -8.22 7.57
N SER A 198 -13.07 -9.16 8.44
CA SER A 198 -14.00 -9.87 9.32
C SER A 198 -14.65 -8.95 10.35
N ALA A 199 -13.92 -7.97 10.88
CA ALA A 199 -14.42 -6.99 11.85
C ALA A 199 -15.31 -5.93 11.19
N PHE A 200 -14.92 -5.41 10.02
CA PHE A 200 -15.71 -4.47 9.23
C PHE A 200 -17.02 -5.12 8.74
N GLY A 201 -16.98 -6.36 8.28
CA GLY A 201 -18.18 -7.13 7.91
C GLY A 201 -19.15 -7.30 9.08
N LYS A 202 -18.63 -7.57 10.29
CA LYS A 202 -19.43 -7.65 11.53
C LYS A 202 -19.97 -6.28 11.96
N LEU A 203 -19.20 -5.21 11.81
CA LEU A 203 -19.61 -3.84 12.17
C LEU A 203 -20.74 -3.34 11.26
N CYS A 204 -20.64 -3.60 9.95
CA CYS A 204 -21.70 -3.31 8.98
C CYS A 204 -22.95 -4.17 9.22
N GLY A 205 -22.78 -5.45 9.60
CA GLY A 205 -23.88 -6.33 10.02
C GLY A 205 -24.58 -5.83 11.29
N PHE A 206 -23.82 -5.34 12.27
CA PHE A 206 -24.35 -4.76 13.50
C PHE A 206 -25.09 -3.44 13.23
N ALA A 207 -24.55 -2.56 12.38
CA ALA A 207 -25.22 -1.33 11.96
C ALA A 207 -26.54 -1.62 11.21
N ARG A 208 -26.60 -2.68 10.41
CA ARG A 208 -27.83 -3.15 9.74
C ARG A 208 -28.85 -3.71 10.73
N SER A 209 -28.38 -4.39 11.78
CA SER A 209 -29.21 -4.91 12.89
C SER A 209 -29.82 -3.78 13.73
N CYS A 210 -29.04 -2.73 14.05
CA CYS A 210 -29.53 -1.55 14.75
C CYS A 210 -30.56 -0.77 13.92
N ARG A 211 -30.41 -0.72 12.59
CA ARG A 211 -31.38 -0.09 11.69
C ARG A 211 -32.72 -0.87 11.67
N GLY A 212 -32.67 -2.21 11.75
CA GLY A 212 -33.85 -3.05 11.91
C GLY A 212 -34.55 -2.90 13.26
N ALA A 213 -33.81 -2.70 14.36
CA ALA A 213 -34.36 -2.50 15.69
C ALA A 213 -35.08 -1.14 15.86
N VAL A 214 -34.58 -0.10 15.20
CA VAL A 214 -35.22 1.23 15.18
C VAL A 214 -36.54 1.22 14.39
N GLN A 215 -36.61 0.48 13.27
CA GLN A 215 -37.82 0.34 12.45
C GLN A 215 -38.94 -0.46 13.16
N ARG A 216 -38.57 -1.42 14.02
CA ARG A 216 -39.53 -2.24 14.77
C ARG A 216 -40.17 -1.49 15.96
N ARG A 217 -39.51 -0.43 16.43
CA ARG A 217 -39.98 0.40 17.54
C ARG A 217 -41.00 1.46 17.12
N SER A 218 -40.98 1.91 15.86
CA SER A 218 -42.01 2.82 15.31
C SER A 218 -43.34 2.10 15.04
N THR A 219 -43.29 0.92 14.43
CA THR A 219 -44.49 0.12 14.12
C THR A 219 -45.28 -0.34 15.35
N THR A 220 -44.60 -0.54 16.48
CA THR A 220 -45.26 -0.89 17.76
C THR A 220 -45.93 0.33 18.41
N ARG A 221 -45.40 1.54 18.19
CA ARG A 221 -45.94 2.80 18.72
C ARG A 221 -47.18 3.26 17.95
N ASP A 222 -47.21 3.05 16.63
CA ASP A 222 -48.39 3.35 15.81
C ASP A 222 -49.56 2.39 16.09
N LYS A 223 -49.28 1.10 16.32
CA LYS A 223 -50.32 0.14 16.75
C LYS A 223 -50.89 0.44 18.14
N ALA A 224 -50.09 0.99 19.06
CA ALA A 224 -50.55 1.40 20.39
C ALA A 224 -51.34 2.72 20.39
N ALA A 225 -51.22 3.54 19.33
CA ALA A 225 -52.01 4.75 19.14
C ALA A 225 -53.37 4.46 18.48
N ALA A 226 -53.43 3.49 17.56
CA ALA A 226 -54.68 3.08 16.90
C ALA A 226 -55.67 2.34 17.81
N ASN A 227 -55.21 1.76 18.93
CA ASN A 227 -56.07 1.04 19.88
C ASN A 227 -56.62 1.94 21.01
N ARG A 228 -56.46 3.27 20.90
CA ARG A 228 -56.85 4.24 21.95
C ARG A 228 -57.99 5.17 21.50
N THR A 229 -58.59 4.91 20.34
CA THR A 229 -59.66 5.73 19.75
C THR A 229 -61.06 5.10 19.85
N ASP A 230 -61.21 3.95 20.52
CA ASP A 230 -62.51 3.32 20.79
C ASP A 230 -62.99 3.60 22.23
N GLU A 231 -63.06 4.88 22.61
CA GLU A 231 -63.88 5.31 23.76
C GLU A 231 -65.17 5.92 23.19
N PRO A 232 -66.37 5.40 23.52
CA PRO A 232 -67.61 5.86 22.91
C PRO A 232 -67.98 7.24 23.46
N THR A 233 -68.06 8.24 22.57
CA THR A 233 -68.58 9.57 22.89
C THR A 233 -70.11 9.59 22.84
N ALA A 234 -70.72 10.33 23.78
CA ALA A 234 -72.14 10.35 24.11
C ALA A 234 -73.05 11.08 23.10
N ASP A 235 -72.91 10.81 21.80
CA ASP A 235 -73.67 11.49 20.73
C ASP A 235 -74.57 10.55 19.88
N ASP A 236 -74.64 9.25 20.21
CA ASP A 236 -75.49 8.26 19.51
C ASP A 236 -76.86 8.05 20.20
N MET A 237 -77.46 9.10 20.75
CA MET A 237 -78.78 9.05 21.39
C MET A 237 -79.77 10.07 20.81
N GLU A 238 -79.90 10.15 19.49
CA GLU A 238 -81.06 10.81 18.89
C GLU A 238 -81.45 10.23 17.53
N ASN A 239 -82.24 9.15 17.55
CA ASN A 239 -83.10 8.80 16.42
C ASN A 239 -84.32 8.00 16.90
N ILE A 240 -85.37 8.74 17.28
CA ILE A 240 -86.70 8.20 17.59
C ILE A 240 -87.58 8.41 16.35
N PRO A 241 -88.12 7.35 15.71
CA PRO A 241 -89.03 7.52 14.58
C PRO A 241 -90.47 7.85 15.05
N PRO A 242 -91.21 8.76 14.38
CA PRO A 242 -92.61 9.02 14.71
C PRO A 242 -93.59 8.22 13.83
N GLY A 243 -94.58 7.59 14.49
CA GLY A 243 -95.86 7.13 13.91
C GLY A 243 -96.04 5.60 13.92
N ALA A 244 -97.18 5.00 14.27
CA ALA A 244 -98.44 5.48 14.83
C ALA A 244 -99.21 4.26 15.37
N LEU A 245 -99.94 4.46 16.47
CA LEU A 245 -100.98 3.56 16.95
C LEU A 245 -102.19 3.63 16.01
N SER A 246 -102.63 2.49 15.48
CA SER A 246 -104.03 2.02 15.35
C SER A 246 -104.04 0.65 14.68
#